data_AF-Q257V2-F1
#
_entry.id   AF-Q257V2-F1
#
_cell.length_a   1.000
_cell.length_b   1.000
_cell.length_c   1.000
_cell.angle_alpha   90.00
_cell.angle_beta   90.00
_cell.angle_gamma   90.00
#
_symmetry.space_group_name_H-M   'P 1'
#
loop_
_entity.id
_entity.type
_entity.pdbx_description
1 polymer ?
#
loop_
_entity_poly.entity_id
_entity_poly.type
_entity_poly.pdbx_seq_one_letter_code
_entity_poly.pdbx_strand_id
1 'polypeptide(L)'
;TQNRMTVVKGLIGLKKFDDEGKTDEWKKSVASSTYDVLVQGIVLNSTAYEDKDENGNIDFVGSKTECALLIFTKSFGVDYKEIRAAIKPVKVYPFASERKTMTTVIKLSSAGPSHGKAPATGDYRVHVKGASEIVLGHCTHYVDAEGKVQELDNNIRQQYKLEIVEFTTKALRTICLAYRDITTHDFNKLGDDPPLNELILLGLVGIQDPLRPSVKESVEAFKKAGVFVRMITGDNIVTARAIAQDAGILTKGGISMEGPEFRKLTPKELDETVPRLQVLARSSPTDKTKVVKWLKNNGDVVAVTGDGTNDGPALKLADVGFSMGIAGTEVAKEASS
;
A
#
# COMPACT_ATOMS: atom_id res chain seq x y z
N THR A 1 9.61 9.29 3.80
CA THR A 1 8.22 9.67 3.49
C THR A 1 7.51 10.11 4.77
N GLN A 2 6.21 10.42 4.73
CA GLN A 2 5.42 10.71 5.93
C GLN A 2 5.03 9.43 6.69
N ASN A 3 5.12 8.25 6.05
CA ASN A 3 4.62 6.98 6.59
C ASN A 3 3.12 7.04 6.92
N ARG A 4 2.39 7.83 6.13
CA ARG A 4 0.95 8.08 6.26
C ARG A 4 0.32 7.84 4.89
N MET A 5 0.06 6.56 4.62
CA MET A 5 -0.48 6.13 3.33
C MET A 5 -1.89 6.69 3.11
N THR A 6 -2.15 7.20 1.92
CA THR A 6 -3.45 7.76 1.51
C THR A 6 -3.89 7.18 0.17
N VAL A 7 -5.20 7.01 -0.01
CA VAL A 7 -5.76 6.66 -1.32
C VAL A 7 -5.81 7.92 -2.15
N VAL A 8 -5.07 7.95 -3.26
CA VAL A 8 -4.95 9.13 -4.13
C VAL A 8 -5.56 8.94 -5.51
N LYS A 9 -5.84 7.68 -5.90
CA LYS A 9 -6.47 7.34 -7.17
C LYS A 9 -7.35 6.12 -7.02
N GLY A 10 -8.32 5.96 -7.91
CA GLY A 10 -9.03 4.71 -8.06
C GLY A 10 -9.80 4.58 -9.36
N LEU A 11 -10.11 3.34 -9.71
CA LEU A 11 -10.97 2.93 -10.81
C LEU A 11 -12.02 1.99 -10.22
N ILE A 12 -13.23 2.49 -9.98
CA ILE A 12 -14.32 1.76 -9.33
C ILE A 12 -15.57 1.94 -10.17
N GLY A 13 -16.26 0.85 -10.51
CA GLY A 13 -17.41 0.92 -11.42
C GLY A 13 -17.04 1.44 -12.82
N LEU A 14 -15.81 1.18 -13.30
CA LEU A 14 -15.22 1.80 -14.50
C LEU A 14 -15.16 3.35 -14.49
N LYS A 15 -15.37 3.98 -13.33
CA LYS A 15 -15.19 5.42 -13.15
C LYS A 15 -13.90 5.69 -12.41
N LYS A 16 -13.09 6.59 -12.97
CA LYS A 16 -11.84 7.04 -12.37
C LYS A 16 -12.09 8.19 -11.41
N PHE A 17 -11.30 8.25 -10.35
CA PHE A 17 -11.08 9.45 -9.56
C PHE A 17 -9.60 9.65 -9.31
N ASP A 18 -9.21 10.91 -9.30
CA ASP A 18 -7.85 11.36 -9.03
C ASP A 18 -7.95 12.44 -7.95
N ASP A 19 -7.17 12.27 -6.88
CA ASP A 19 -6.99 13.20 -5.76
C ASP A 19 -8.12 13.22 -4.69
N GLU A 20 -7.77 13.60 -3.46
CA GLU A 20 -8.64 13.57 -2.27
C GLU A 20 -9.90 14.46 -2.45
N GLY A 21 -9.85 15.46 -3.34
CA GLY A 21 -10.95 16.40 -3.59
C GLY A 21 -12.00 15.99 -4.64
N LYS A 22 -11.77 14.94 -5.45
CA LYS A 22 -12.73 14.51 -6.51
C LYS A 22 -13.58 13.31 -6.13
N THR A 23 -13.41 12.83 -4.91
CA THR A 23 -14.13 11.68 -4.35
C THR A 23 -15.65 11.92 -4.34
N ASP A 24 -16.09 13.16 -4.09
CA ASP A 24 -17.50 13.55 -4.10
C ASP A 24 -18.11 13.57 -5.50
N GLU A 25 -17.35 13.99 -6.52
CA GLU A 25 -17.79 13.93 -7.92
C GLU A 25 -17.93 12.47 -8.37
N TRP A 26 -16.97 11.63 -8.00
CA TRP A 26 -17.03 10.20 -8.27
C TRP A 26 -18.25 9.55 -7.61
N LYS A 27 -18.53 9.86 -6.34
CA LYS A 27 -19.70 9.33 -5.61
C LYS A 27 -21.02 9.61 -6.33
N LYS A 28 -21.14 10.77 -7.00
CA LYS A 28 -22.32 11.13 -7.81
C LYS A 28 -22.38 10.39 -9.15
N SER A 29 -21.25 9.88 -9.63
CA SER A 29 -21.11 9.20 -10.92
C SER A 29 -21.33 7.68 -10.87
N VAL A 30 -21.51 7.12 -9.67
CA VAL A 30 -21.77 5.70 -9.44
C VAL A 30 -23.05 5.49 -8.64
N ALA A 31 -23.68 4.34 -8.82
CA ALA A 31 -24.85 3.96 -8.04
C ALA A 31 -24.50 3.78 -6.56
N SER A 32 -25.44 4.16 -5.68
CA SER A 32 -25.29 3.99 -4.24
C SER A 32 -24.99 2.55 -3.86
N SER A 33 -25.51 1.58 -4.63
CA SER A 33 -25.20 0.16 -4.46
C SER A 33 -23.72 -0.20 -4.57
N THR A 34 -23.02 0.34 -5.56
CA THR A 34 -21.58 0.11 -5.74
C THR A 34 -20.79 0.72 -4.58
N TYR A 35 -21.21 1.92 -4.17
CA TYR A 35 -20.63 2.63 -3.03
C TYR A 35 -20.82 1.87 -1.72
N ASP A 36 -22.03 1.37 -1.44
CA ASP A 36 -22.34 0.68 -0.18
C ASP A 36 -21.57 -0.63 -0.06
N VAL A 37 -21.43 -1.39 -1.16
CA VAL A 37 -20.64 -2.63 -1.19
C VAL A 37 -19.14 -2.33 -1.02
N LEU A 38 -18.64 -1.26 -1.66
CA LEU A 38 -17.25 -0.82 -1.51
C LEU A 38 -16.92 -0.46 -0.06
N VAL A 39 -17.73 0.40 0.56
CA VAL A 39 -17.54 0.84 1.94
C VAL A 39 -17.66 -0.35 2.88
N GLN A 40 -18.66 -1.20 2.71
CA GLN A 40 -18.83 -2.41 3.50
C GLN A 40 -17.59 -3.32 3.40
N GLY A 41 -17.08 -3.53 2.18
CA GLY A 41 -15.89 -4.33 1.94
C GLY A 41 -14.66 -3.75 2.60
N ILE A 42 -14.40 -2.45 2.49
CA ILE A 42 -13.26 -1.80 3.14
C ILE A 42 -13.36 -1.88 4.67
N VAL A 43 -14.53 -1.56 5.23
CA VAL A 43 -14.73 -1.44 6.67
C VAL A 43 -14.69 -2.81 7.37
N LEU A 44 -15.37 -3.81 6.81
CA LEU A 44 -15.52 -5.12 7.42
C LEU A 44 -14.35 -6.06 7.10
N ASN A 45 -13.74 -5.92 5.93
CA ASN A 45 -12.50 -6.60 5.60
C ASN A 45 -11.30 -5.77 6.07
N SER A 46 -11.23 -5.37 7.34
CA SER A 46 -10.10 -4.61 7.89
C SER A 46 -9.98 -4.83 9.39
N THR A 47 -8.74 -4.97 9.88
CA THR A 47 -8.44 -5.03 11.32
C THR A 47 -7.93 -3.69 11.87
N ALA A 48 -7.71 -2.69 11.02
CA ALA A 48 -7.25 -1.38 11.47
C ALA A 48 -8.35 -0.65 12.25
N TYR A 49 -7.97 0.17 13.23
CA TYR A 49 -8.89 0.94 14.07
C TYR A 49 -8.27 2.28 14.48
N GLU A 50 -9.10 3.19 14.97
CA GLU A 50 -8.65 4.47 15.53
C GLU A 50 -8.24 4.30 16.97
N ASP A 51 -7.11 4.88 17.32
CA ASP A 51 -6.69 5.07 18.70
C ASP A 51 -6.17 6.50 18.90
N LYS A 52 -5.97 6.90 20.15
CA LYS A 52 -5.31 8.17 20.47
C LYS A 52 -3.81 7.97 20.59
N ASP A 53 -3.04 8.84 19.95
CA ASP A 53 -1.60 8.93 20.19
C ASP A 53 -1.31 9.48 21.61
N GLU A 54 -0.03 9.46 22.00
CA GLU A 54 0.43 9.97 23.30
C GLU A 54 0.08 11.45 23.55
N ASN A 55 -0.23 12.20 22.48
CA ASN A 55 -0.60 13.62 22.52
C ASN A 55 -2.12 13.84 22.45
N GLY A 56 -2.92 12.76 22.43
CA GLY A 56 -4.38 12.81 22.36
C GLY A 56 -4.97 13.01 20.96
N ASN A 57 -4.15 12.99 19.90
CA ASN A 57 -4.62 13.06 18.52
C ASN A 57 -5.11 11.69 18.05
N ILE A 58 -6.10 11.67 17.16
CA ILE A 58 -6.60 10.43 16.58
C ILE A 58 -5.61 9.93 15.52
N ASP A 59 -5.05 8.74 15.73
CA ASP A 59 -4.26 8.01 14.73
C ASP A 59 -4.90 6.64 14.42
N PHE A 60 -4.49 6.02 13.32
CA PHE A 60 -4.98 4.71 12.91
C PHE A 60 -3.94 3.63 13.16
N VAL A 61 -4.30 2.66 14.01
CA VAL A 61 -3.50 1.49 14.35
C VAL A 61 -3.87 0.33 13.43
N GLY A 62 -2.86 -0.29 12.83
CA GLY A 62 -3.01 -1.41 11.88
C GLY A 62 -1.98 -1.33 10.75
N SER A 63 -2.17 -2.15 9.71
CA SER A 63 -1.31 -2.04 8.54
C SER A 63 -1.59 -0.72 7.80
N LYS A 64 -0.54 -0.05 7.32
CA LYS A 64 -0.66 1.28 6.70
C LYS A 64 -1.62 1.31 5.50
N THR A 65 -1.68 0.22 4.75
CA THR A 65 -2.64 0.03 3.65
C THR A 65 -4.09 0.04 4.16
N GLU A 66 -4.36 -0.62 5.28
CA GLU A 66 -5.71 -0.70 5.86
C GLU A 66 -6.14 0.63 6.48
N CYS A 67 -5.22 1.30 7.15
CA CYS A 67 -5.44 2.65 7.66
C CYS A 67 -5.80 3.61 6.51
N ALA A 68 -5.06 3.57 5.39
CA ALA A 68 -5.34 4.38 4.21
C ALA A 68 -6.75 4.14 3.65
N LEU A 69 -7.17 2.87 3.56
CA LEU A 69 -8.51 2.50 3.11
C LEU A 69 -9.61 2.96 4.07
N LEU A 70 -9.40 2.84 5.39
CA LEU A 70 -10.37 3.35 6.37
C LEU A 70 -10.47 4.88 6.35
N ILE A 71 -9.35 5.58 6.24
CA ILE A 71 -9.32 7.03 6.06
C ILE A 71 -10.08 7.43 4.79
N PHE A 72 -9.90 6.68 3.71
CA PHE A 72 -10.66 6.86 2.48
C PHE A 72 -12.17 6.67 2.69
N THR A 73 -12.62 5.73 3.53
CA THR A 73 -14.06 5.64 3.85
C THR A 73 -14.59 6.89 4.57
N LYS A 74 -13.77 7.54 5.39
CA LYS A 74 -14.15 8.78 6.08
C LYS A 74 -14.32 9.98 5.16
N SER A 75 -13.56 10.05 4.06
CA SER A 75 -13.74 11.15 3.10
C SER A 75 -15.12 11.12 2.45
N PHE A 76 -15.86 10.01 2.57
CA PHE A 76 -17.26 9.92 2.15
C PHE A 76 -18.29 10.26 3.23
N GLY A 77 -17.84 10.67 4.42
CA GLY A 77 -18.69 10.94 5.59
C GLY A 77 -19.17 9.68 6.31
N VAL A 78 -18.49 8.53 6.14
CA VAL A 78 -18.86 7.27 6.79
C VAL A 78 -18.22 7.17 8.18
N ASP A 79 -19.03 6.87 9.19
CA ASP A 79 -18.53 6.33 10.45
C ASP A 79 -18.43 4.81 10.38
N TYR A 80 -17.19 4.31 10.22
CA TYR A 80 -16.96 2.87 10.11
C TYR A 80 -17.31 2.13 11.41
N LYS A 81 -17.34 2.81 12.58
CA LYS A 81 -17.65 2.18 13.86
C LYS A 81 -19.11 1.73 13.92
N GLU A 82 -20.02 2.51 13.34
CA GLU A 82 -21.44 2.16 13.22
C GLU A 82 -21.62 0.87 12.39
N ILE A 83 -20.97 0.79 11.23
CA ILE A 83 -21.04 -0.38 10.36
C ILE A 83 -20.46 -1.62 11.06
N ARG A 84 -19.32 -1.49 11.75
CA ARG A 84 -18.72 -2.60 12.53
C ARG A 84 -19.52 -2.97 13.78
N ALA A 85 -20.32 -2.06 14.33
CA ALA A 85 -21.23 -2.37 15.42
C ALA A 85 -22.44 -3.18 14.91
N ALA A 86 -22.98 -2.81 13.74
CA ALA A 86 -24.12 -3.45 13.13
C ALA A 86 -23.80 -4.81 12.48
N ILE A 87 -22.63 -4.96 11.86
CA ILE A 87 -22.27 -6.15 11.08
C ILE A 87 -20.95 -6.71 11.59
N LYS A 88 -20.96 -7.99 12.00
CA LYS A 88 -19.77 -8.74 12.40
C LYS A 88 -19.42 -9.79 11.33
N PRO A 89 -18.14 -9.87 10.91
CA PRO A 89 -17.68 -11.00 10.11
C PRO A 89 -17.91 -12.32 10.84
N VAL A 90 -18.51 -13.28 10.15
CA VAL A 90 -18.71 -14.66 10.64
C VAL A 90 -17.49 -15.54 10.38
N LYS A 91 -16.63 -15.16 9.43
CA LYS A 91 -15.36 -15.81 9.15
C LYS A 91 -14.33 -14.80 8.65
N VAL A 92 -13.09 -14.93 9.10
CA VAL A 92 -11.98 -14.04 8.72
C VAL A 92 -10.80 -14.89 8.29
N TYR A 93 -10.28 -14.59 7.11
CA TYR A 93 -9.03 -15.10 6.60
C TYR A 93 -8.04 -13.93 6.58
N PRO A 94 -7.13 -13.84 7.57
CA PRO A 94 -6.17 -12.74 7.67
C PRO A 94 -5.32 -12.61 6.41
N PHE A 95 -4.59 -11.50 6.28
CA PHE A 95 -3.60 -11.41 5.21
C PHE A 95 -2.53 -12.50 5.38
N ALA A 96 -2.22 -13.25 4.32
CA ALA A 96 -1.04 -14.10 4.29
C ALA A 96 -0.18 -13.79 3.06
N SER A 97 1.13 -13.78 3.25
CA SER A 97 2.12 -13.33 2.28
C SER A 97 2.16 -14.18 1.01
N GLU A 98 1.82 -15.46 1.12
CA GLU A 98 1.78 -16.42 0.01
C GLU A 98 0.63 -16.08 -0.96
N ARG A 99 -0.56 -15.79 -0.41
CA ARG A 99 -1.77 -15.45 -1.18
C ARG A 99 -1.89 -13.97 -1.51
N LYS A 100 -1.26 -13.09 -0.71
CA LYS A 100 -1.34 -11.62 -0.80
C LYS A 100 -2.77 -11.06 -0.82
N THR A 101 -3.69 -11.74 -0.15
CA THR A 101 -5.10 -11.36 -0.01
C THR A 101 -5.54 -11.47 1.44
N MET A 102 -6.53 -10.67 1.80
CA MET A 102 -7.30 -10.75 3.04
C MET A 102 -8.77 -10.88 2.67
N THR A 103 -9.48 -11.75 3.38
CA THR A 103 -10.87 -12.09 3.08
C THR A 103 -11.71 -12.11 4.35
N THR A 104 -12.91 -11.55 4.28
CA THR A 104 -13.91 -11.69 5.35
C THR A 104 -15.23 -12.18 4.78
N VAL A 105 -16.00 -12.88 5.59
CA VAL A 105 -17.34 -13.35 5.24
C VAL A 105 -18.32 -12.76 6.24
N ILE A 106 -19.38 -12.15 5.75
CA ILE A 106 -20.45 -11.57 6.55
C ILE A 106 -21.77 -12.27 6.20
N LYS A 107 -22.71 -12.29 7.14
CA LYS A 107 -24.08 -12.72 6.87
C LYS A 107 -24.87 -11.55 6.30
N LEU A 108 -25.57 -11.75 5.19
CA LEU A 108 -26.47 -10.76 4.62
C LEU A 108 -27.81 -10.82 5.36
N SER A 109 -28.29 -9.69 5.86
CA SER A 109 -29.64 -9.61 6.45
C SER A 109 -30.69 -9.50 5.35
N SER A 110 -31.83 -10.18 5.49
CA SER A 110 -32.97 -10.13 4.56
C SER A 110 -33.59 -8.73 4.37
N ALA A 111 -33.16 -7.73 5.15
CA ALA A 111 -33.67 -6.35 5.15
C ALA A 111 -32.66 -5.29 4.65
N GLY A 112 -31.47 -5.70 4.17
CA GLY A 112 -30.49 -4.77 3.59
C GLY A 112 -30.85 -4.38 2.15
N PRO A 113 -30.46 -3.19 1.66
CA PRO A 113 -30.80 -2.80 0.30
C PRO A 113 -30.18 -3.80 -0.67
N SER A 114 -31.00 -4.33 -1.56
CA SER A 114 -30.61 -5.25 -2.62
C SER A 114 -29.81 -4.48 -3.67
N HIS A 115 -28.54 -4.22 -3.36
CA HIS A 115 -27.63 -3.46 -4.18
C HIS A 115 -27.27 -4.22 -5.45
N GLY A 116 -27.99 -3.94 -6.55
CA GLY A 116 -27.74 -4.52 -7.87
C GLY A 116 -28.18 -5.97 -7.96
N LYS A 117 -29.45 -6.22 -8.33
CA LYS A 117 -29.96 -7.58 -8.58
C LYS A 117 -29.23 -8.24 -9.76
N ALA A 118 -28.16 -8.98 -9.47
CA ALA A 118 -28.10 -10.40 -9.85
C ALA A 118 -28.79 -11.18 -8.71
N PRO A 119 -29.45 -12.33 -8.97
CA PRO A 119 -30.52 -12.86 -8.12
C PRO A 119 -30.05 -13.07 -6.68
N ALA A 120 -30.79 -12.48 -5.74
CA ALA A 120 -30.66 -12.74 -4.32
C ALA A 120 -30.83 -14.24 -4.05
N THR A 121 -29.71 -14.94 -3.91
CA THR A 121 -29.63 -16.34 -3.48
C THR A 121 -28.54 -16.55 -2.42
N GLY A 122 -27.68 -15.55 -2.19
CA GLY A 122 -26.61 -15.63 -1.20
C GLY A 122 -27.06 -15.16 0.17
N ASP A 123 -26.91 -16.01 1.18
CA ASP A 123 -27.12 -15.68 2.59
C ASP A 123 -25.89 -15.00 3.21
N TYR A 124 -24.75 -15.05 2.52
CA TYR A 124 -23.47 -14.53 2.96
C TYR A 124 -22.78 -13.76 1.85
N ARG A 125 -21.95 -12.79 2.23
CA ARG A 125 -21.07 -12.05 1.33
C ARG A 125 -19.61 -12.22 1.74
N VAL A 126 -18.80 -12.62 0.79
CA VAL A 126 -17.34 -12.69 0.86
C VAL A 126 -16.79 -11.37 0.35
N HIS A 127 -15.99 -10.67 1.16
CA HIS A 127 -15.22 -9.49 0.77
C HIS A 127 -13.75 -9.85 0.65
N VAL A 128 -13.11 -9.42 -0.43
CA VAL A 128 -11.69 -9.70 -0.71
C VAL A 128 -10.97 -8.39 -1.01
N LYS A 129 -9.80 -8.21 -0.40
CA LYS A 129 -8.85 -7.16 -0.77
C LYS A 129 -7.45 -7.75 -0.90
N GLY A 130 -6.64 -7.24 -1.82
CA GLY A 130 -5.28 -7.74 -1.98
C GLY A 130 -4.54 -7.15 -3.17
N ALA A 131 -3.42 -7.79 -3.51
CA ALA A 131 -2.62 -7.41 -4.67
C ALA A 131 -3.45 -7.48 -5.95
N SER A 132 -3.39 -6.41 -6.76
CA SER A 132 -4.36 -6.22 -7.83
C SER A 132 -4.34 -7.30 -8.91
N GLU A 133 -3.16 -7.78 -9.30
CA GLU A 133 -3.05 -8.84 -10.32
C GLU A 133 -3.64 -10.17 -9.85
N ILE A 134 -3.49 -10.47 -8.55
CA ILE A 134 -3.97 -11.72 -7.96
C ILE A 134 -5.49 -11.69 -7.86
N VAL A 135 -6.05 -10.66 -7.23
CA VAL A 135 -7.52 -10.56 -7.07
C VAL A 135 -8.20 -10.44 -8.44
N LEU A 136 -7.66 -9.68 -9.38
CA LEU A 136 -8.19 -9.59 -10.74
C LEU A 136 -8.17 -10.95 -11.45
N GLY A 137 -7.13 -11.78 -11.24
CA GLY A 137 -7.04 -13.13 -11.78
C GLY A 137 -8.15 -14.07 -11.28
N HIS A 138 -8.70 -13.78 -10.10
CA HIS A 138 -9.79 -14.51 -9.47
C HIS A 138 -11.20 -13.99 -9.84
N CYS A 139 -11.29 -12.84 -10.49
CA CYS A 139 -12.57 -12.24 -10.87
C CYS A 139 -13.10 -12.80 -12.19
N THR A 140 -14.39 -13.13 -12.22
CA THR A 140 -15.14 -13.52 -13.44
C THR A 140 -16.15 -12.46 -13.86
N HIS A 141 -16.51 -11.56 -12.95
CA HIS A 141 -17.46 -10.48 -13.18
C HIS A 141 -16.93 -9.15 -12.62
N TYR A 142 -17.58 -8.05 -12.96
CA TYR A 142 -17.34 -6.74 -12.37
C TYR A 142 -18.66 -5.99 -12.15
N VAL A 143 -18.64 -4.98 -11.29
CA VAL A 143 -19.76 -4.04 -11.12
C VAL A 143 -19.51 -2.81 -11.98
N ASP A 144 -20.49 -2.39 -12.77
CA ASP A 144 -20.44 -1.15 -13.55
C ASP A 144 -20.80 0.10 -12.72
N ALA A 145 -20.83 1.28 -13.36
CA ALA A 145 -21.15 2.53 -12.69
C ALA A 145 -22.60 2.54 -12.19
N GLU A 146 -23.51 1.84 -12.87
CA GLU A 146 -24.93 1.72 -12.53
C GLU A 146 -25.21 0.67 -11.44
N GLY A 147 -24.17 -0.01 -10.96
CA GLY A 147 -24.28 -1.03 -9.91
C GLY A 147 -24.78 -2.37 -10.41
N LYS A 148 -24.70 -2.64 -11.71
CA LYS A 148 -25.05 -3.94 -12.30
C LYS A 148 -23.81 -4.81 -12.43
N VAL A 149 -24.01 -6.10 -12.19
CA VAL A 149 -22.97 -7.11 -12.37
C VAL A 149 -22.92 -7.50 -13.83
N GLN A 150 -21.73 -7.42 -14.44
CA GLN A 150 -21.47 -7.80 -15.82
C GLN A 150 -20.31 -8.80 -15.89
N GLU A 151 -20.27 -9.60 -16.94
CA GLU A 151 -19.17 -10.54 -17.19
C GLU A 151 -17.87 -9.76 -17.43
N LEU A 152 -16.77 -10.22 -16.82
CA LEU A 152 -15.44 -9.63 -16.99
C LEU A 152 -14.77 -10.23 -18.23
N ASP A 153 -15.16 -9.70 -19.40
CA ASP A 153 -14.57 -10.09 -20.68
C ASP A 153 -13.08 -9.70 -20.80
N ASN A 154 -12.44 -10.13 -21.88
CA ASN A 154 -11.03 -9.86 -22.12
C ASN A 154 -10.71 -8.36 -22.33
N ASN A 155 -11.64 -7.58 -22.86
CA ASN A 155 -11.45 -6.16 -23.12
C ASN A 155 -11.43 -5.37 -21.80
N ILE A 156 -12.46 -5.56 -20.96
CA ILE A 156 -12.55 -4.94 -19.64
C ILE A 156 -11.42 -5.42 -18.73
N ARG A 157 -11.10 -6.72 -18.76
CA ARG A 157 -9.94 -7.25 -18.03
C ARG A 157 -8.64 -6.55 -18.45
N GLN A 158 -8.45 -6.29 -19.73
CA GLN A 158 -7.27 -5.59 -20.23
C GLN A 158 -7.26 -4.12 -19.79
N GLN A 159 -8.41 -3.45 -19.73
CA GLN A 159 -8.51 -2.08 -19.19
C GLN A 159 -8.03 -2.02 -17.73
N TYR A 160 -8.49 -2.93 -16.87
CA TYR A 160 -8.01 -3.00 -15.49
C TYR A 160 -6.52 -3.32 -15.40
N LYS A 161 -5.98 -4.20 -16.25
CA LYS A 161 -4.54 -4.48 -16.29
C LYS A 161 -3.72 -3.24 -16.65
N LEU A 162 -4.17 -2.47 -17.65
CA LEU A 162 -3.52 -1.22 -18.04
C LEU A 162 -3.56 -0.21 -16.88
N GLU A 163 -4.66 -0.14 -16.14
CA GLU A 163 -4.77 0.73 -14.98
C GLU A 163 -3.81 0.33 -13.85
N ILE A 164 -3.65 -0.97 -13.59
CA ILE A 164 -2.69 -1.48 -12.60
C ILE A 164 -1.27 -1.03 -12.97
N VAL A 165 -0.91 -1.12 -14.26
CA VAL A 165 0.38 -0.65 -14.77
C VAL A 165 0.50 0.87 -14.62
N GLU A 166 -0.55 1.63 -14.94
CA GLU A 166 -0.56 3.09 -14.76
C GLU A 166 -0.31 3.49 -13.30
N PHE A 167 -1.01 2.87 -12.34
CA PHE A 167 -0.83 3.17 -10.93
C PHE A 167 0.58 2.79 -10.45
N THR A 168 1.08 1.63 -10.88
CA THR A 168 2.42 1.14 -10.52
C THR A 168 3.53 2.04 -11.08
N THR A 169 3.40 2.53 -12.32
CA THR A 169 4.35 3.48 -12.92
C THR A 169 4.38 4.82 -12.19
N LYS A 170 3.29 5.20 -11.52
CA LYS A 170 3.17 6.37 -10.64
C LYS A 170 3.55 6.06 -9.17
N ALA A 171 4.29 4.99 -8.92
CA ALA A 171 4.71 4.57 -7.57
C ALA A 171 3.59 4.15 -6.62
N LEU A 172 2.35 4.04 -7.08
CA LEU A 172 1.23 3.78 -6.21
C LEU A 172 1.20 2.30 -5.85
N ARG A 173 0.95 2.01 -4.57
CA ARG A 173 0.60 0.67 -4.12
C ARG A 173 -0.82 0.38 -4.60
N THR A 174 -0.94 -0.58 -5.51
CA THR A 174 -2.23 -0.98 -6.09
C THR A 174 -2.91 -2.02 -5.22
N ILE A 175 -4.17 -1.76 -4.86
CA ILE A 175 -5.03 -2.71 -4.14
C ILE A 175 -6.31 -2.90 -4.93
N CYS A 176 -6.71 -4.15 -5.11
CA CYS A 176 -7.96 -4.52 -5.73
C CYS A 176 -8.97 -4.97 -4.67
N LEU A 177 -10.22 -4.57 -4.89
CA LEU A 177 -11.37 -4.84 -4.03
C LEU A 177 -12.38 -5.65 -4.85
N ALA A 178 -12.84 -6.76 -4.28
CA ALA A 178 -13.81 -7.63 -4.90
C ALA A 178 -14.73 -8.25 -3.85
N TYR A 179 -15.88 -8.75 -4.28
CA TYR A 179 -16.81 -9.47 -3.42
C TYR A 179 -17.44 -10.66 -4.15
N ARG A 180 -18.10 -11.53 -3.39
CA ARG A 180 -18.95 -12.58 -3.93
C ARG A 180 -20.03 -12.96 -2.93
N ASP A 181 -21.26 -13.12 -3.40
CA ASP A 181 -22.35 -13.61 -2.58
C ASP A 181 -22.43 -15.14 -2.68
N ILE A 182 -22.60 -15.82 -1.55
CA ILE A 182 -22.60 -17.29 -1.45
C ILE A 182 -23.78 -17.78 -0.62
N THR A 183 -24.26 -18.99 -0.92
CA THR A 183 -25.39 -19.61 -0.21
C THR A 183 -24.96 -20.12 1.17
N THR A 184 -25.92 -20.41 2.06
CA THR A 184 -25.62 -21.13 3.32
C THR A 184 -24.94 -22.47 3.08
N HIS A 185 -25.31 -23.18 2.01
CA HIS A 185 -24.67 -24.45 1.66
C HIS A 185 -23.19 -24.28 1.33
N ASP A 186 -22.83 -23.26 0.55
CA ASP A 186 -21.43 -22.99 0.19
C ASP A 186 -20.65 -22.47 1.38
N PHE A 187 -21.28 -21.65 2.24
CA PHE A 187 -20.69 -21.20 3.50
C PHE A 187 -20.29 -22.38 4.41
N ASN A 188 -21.17 -23.37 4.56
CA ASN A 188 -20.91 -24.56 5.38
C ASN A 188 -19.77 -25.44 4.82
N LYS A 189 -19.41 -25.28 3.55
CA LYS A 189 -18.28 -25.98 2.91
C LYS A 189 -16.96 -25.22 3.00
N LEU A 190 -16.95 -24.00 3.54
CA LEU A 190 -15.72 -23.22 3.64
C LEU A 190 -14.73 -23.87 4.60
N GLY A 191 -13.56 -24.25 4.08
CA GLY A 191 -12.42 -24.72 4.87
C GLY A 191 -11.51 -23.59 5.36
N ASP A 192 -10.25 -23.92 5.60
CA ASP A 192 -9.22 -22.98 6.09
C ASP A 192 -8.71 -22.03 5.01
N ASP A 193 -8.91 -22.37 3.73
CA ASP A 193 -8.58 -21.51 2.61
C ASP A 193 -9.73 -20.54 2.27
N PRO A 194 -9.40 -19.29 1.88
CA PRO A 194 -10.40 -18.31 1.51
C PRO A 194 -11.07 -18.67 0.17
N PRO A 195 -12.39 -18.45 0.03
CA PRO A 195 -13.11 -18.72 -1.20
C PRO A 195 -12.86 -17.63 -2.26
N LEU A 196 -11.77 -17.76 -3.02
CA LEU A 196 -11.33 -16.76 -4.01
C LEU A 196 -11.82 -17.04 -5.44
N ASN A 197 -12.66 -18.04 -5.70
CA ASN A 197 -13.15 -18.32 -7.05
C ASN A 197 -14.33 -17.41 -7.42
N GLU A 198 -14.47 -17.07 -8.71
CA GLU A 198 -15.65 -16.39 -9.28
C GLU A 198 -16.00 -15.06 -8.59
N LEU A 199 -14.97 -14.25 -8.30
CA LEU A 199 -15.18 -12.97 -7.64
C LEU A 199 -15.82 -11.95 -8.60
N ILE A 200 -16.56 -11.01 -8.03
CA ILE A 200 -17.07 -9.80 -8.68
C ILE A 200 -16.16 -8.64 -8.31
N LEU A 201 -15.46 -8.09 -9.30
CA LEU A 201 -14.57 -6.95 -9.15
C LEU A 201 -15.35 -5.67 -8.85
N LEU A 202 -14.99 -4.98 -7.76
CA LEU A 202 -15.50 -3.64 -7.46
C LEU A 202 -14.63 -2.57 -8.10
N GLY A 203 -13.31 -2.74 -7.97
CA GLY A 203 -12.36 -1.79 -8.52
C GLY A 203 -10.97 -1.86 -7.93
N LEU A 204 -10.17 -0.87 -8.32
CA LEU A 204 -8.78 -0.67 -7.94
C LEU A 204 -8.63 0.65 -7.20
N VAL A 205 -7.74 0.68 -6.22
CA VAL A 205 -7.27 1.92 -5.61
C VAL A 205 -5.75 2.00 -5.66
N GLY A 206 -5.25 3.20 -5.87
CA GLY A 206 -3.83 3.55 -5.82
C GLY A 206 -3.55 4.28 -4.51
N ILE A 207 -2.71 3.66 -3.68
CA ILE A 207 -2.29 4.19 -2.38
C ILE A 207 -0.89 4.78 -2.51
N GLN A 208 -0.72 6.01 -2.07
CA GLN A 208 0.58 6.71 -2.04
C GLN A 208 1.08 6.84 -0.60
N ASP A 209 2.39 6.73 -0.40
CA ASP A 209 3.05 7.23 0.80
C ASP A 209 3.72 8.58 0.46
N PRO A 210 3.10 9.72 0.83
CA PRO A 210 3.58 11.02 0.40
C PRO A 210 4.95 11.36 0.99
N LEU A 211 5.72 12.14 0.24
CA LEU A 211 6.94 12.75 0.77
C LEU A 211 6.59 13.78 1.84
N ARG A 212 7.51 13.99 2.81
CA ARG A 212 7.39 15.14 3.72
C ARG A 212 7.61 16.41 2.89
N PRO A 213 6.86 17.51 3.14
CA PRO A 213 6.93 18.72 2.31
C PRO A 213 8.35 19.24 2.10
N SER A 214 9.20 19.20 3.13
CA SER A 214 10.57 19.70 3.11
C SER A 214 11.59 18.78 2.43
N VAL A 215 11.24 17.54 2.07
CA VAL A 215 12.23 16.55 1.58
C VAL A 215 12.85 16.97 0.26
N LYS A 216 12.04 17.45 -0.70
CA LYS A 216 12.56 17.86 -2.01
C LYS A 216 13.55 19.01 -1.87
N GLU A 217 13.15 20.06 -1.15
CA GLU A 217 13.99 21.23 -0.88
C GLU A 217 15.28 20.86 -0.12
N SER A 218 15.18 19.94 0.85
CA SER A 218 16.34 19.47 1.62
C SER A 218 17.33 18.69 0.75
N VAL A 219 16.84 17.78 -0.10
CA VAL A 219 17.68 17.01 -1.04
C VAL A 219 18.37 17.96 -2.02
N GLU A 220 17.66 18.96 -2.53
CA GLU A 220 18.24 19.98 -3.40
C GLU A 220 19.32 20.82 -2.69
N ALA A 221 19.08 21.22 -1.44
CA ALA A 221 20.05 21.96 -0.64
C ALA A 221 21.34 21.15 -0.42
N PHE A 222 21.22 19.87 -0.05
CA PHE A 222 22.37 18.97 0.08
C PHE A 222 23.14 18.82 -1.23
N LYS A 223 22.44 18.64 -2.36
CA LYS A 223 23.09 18.54 -3.67
C LYS A 223 23.82 19.83 -4.06
N LYS A 224 23.25 21.00 -3.79
CA LYS A 224 23.91 22.30 -4.02
C LYS A 224 25.16 22.46 -3.15
N ALA A 225 25.18 21.87 -1.96
CA ALA A 225 26.34 21.85 -1.07
C ALA A 225 27.39 20.78 -1.43
N GLY A 226 27.20 20.02 -2.53
CA GLY A 226 28.12 18.96 -2.95
C GLY A 226 27.96 17.63 -2.22
N VAL A 227 26.88 17.46 -1.43
CA VAL A 227 26.60 16.21 -0.71
C VAL A 227 25.90 15.21 -1.63
N PHE A 228 26.44 13.99 -1.71
CA PHE A 228 25.83 12.91 -2.48
C PHE A 228 24.76 12.17 -1.66
N VAL A 229 23.49 12.49 -1.93
CA VAL A 229 22.34 11.87 -1.25
C VAL A 229 22.00 10.51 -1.86
N ARG A 230 21.80 9.49 -1.00
CA ARG A 230 21.43 8.11 -1.37
C ARG A 230 20.20 7.65 -0.59
N MET A 231 19.35 6.83 -1.22
CA MET A 231 18.24 6.14 -0.57
C MET A 231 18.58 4.66 -0.39
N ILE A 232 18.47 4.16 0.85
CA ILE A 232 18.64 2.73 1.16
C ILE A 232 17.40 2.27 1.94
N THR A 233 16.56 1.43 1.32
CA THR A 233 15.24 1.05 1.85
C THR A 233 14.97 -0.44 1.72
N GLY A 234 14.11 -0.97 2.61
CA GLY A 234 13.56 -2.32 2.52
C GLY A 234 12.42 -2.45 1.50
N ASP A 235 11.92 -1.34 0.94
CA ASP A 235 10.83 -1.34 -0.04
C ASP A 235 11.22 -2.00 -1.36
N ASN A 236 10.23 -2.32 -2.19
CA ASN A 236 10.43 -2.79 -3.56
C ASN A 236 11.09 -1.70 -4.42
N ILE A 237 11.97 -2.11 -5.35
CA ILE A 237 12.69 -1.22 -6.27
C ILE A 237 11.79 -0.27 -7.06
N VAL A 238 10.60 -0.69 -7.46
CA VAL A 238 9.67 0.17 -8.23
C VAL A 238 9.24 1.37 -7.40
N THR A 239 8.79 1.13 -6.16
CA THR A 239 8.40 2.17 -5.21
C THR A 239 9.59 3.03 -4.82
N ALA A 240 10.72 2.41 -4.47
CA ALA A 240 11.93 3.12 -4.06
C ALA A 240 12.45 4.06 -5.17
N ARG A 241 12.49 3.60 -6.42
CA ARG A 241 12.91 4.43 -7.56
C ARG A 241 12.01 5.64 -7.73
N ALA A 242 10.71 5.46 -7.68
CA ALA A 242 9.79 6.55 -7.92
C ALA A 242 9.77 7.56 -6.77
N ILE A 243 9.81 7.12 -5.51
CA ILE A 243 10.01 8.01 -4.35
C ILE A 243 11.35 8.76 -4.48
N ALA A 244 12.41 8.08 -4.90
CA ALA A 244 13.72 8.71 -5.09
C ALA A 244 13.72 9.71 -6.24
N GLN A 245 12.98 9.48 -7.32
CA GLN A 245 12.82 10.45 -8.42
C GLN A 245 12.03 11.67 -7.94
N ASP A 246 10.91 11.46 -7.26
CA ASP A 246 10.08 12.54 -6.73
C ASP A 246 10.82 13.38 -5.69
N ALA A 247 11.65 12.76 -4.86
CA ALA A 247 12.51 13.42 -3.88
C ALA A 247 13.73 14.10 -4.52
N GLY A 248 13.96 13.90 -5.82
CA GLY A 248 15.13 14.41 -6.52
C GLY A 248 16.43 13.67 -6.19
N ILE A 249 16.39 12.51 -5.53
CA ILE A 249 17.56 11.67 -5.20
C ILE A 249 18.06 10.95 -6.45
N LEU A 250 17.18 10.21 -7.13
CA LEU A 250 17.51 9.44 -8.33
C LEU A 250 17.55 10.36 -9.55
N THR A 251 18.73 10.56 -10.12
CA THR A 251 18.98 11.41 -11.29
C THR A 251 19.39 10.59 -12.51
N LYS A 252 19.39 11.23 -13.69
CA LYS A 252 19.86 10.61 -14.93
C LYS A 252 21.30 10.10 -14.74
N GLY A 253 21.53 8.82 -15.07
CA GLY A 253 22.84 8.17 -14.92
C GLY A 253 23.13 7.57 -13.54
N GLY A 254 22.26 7.77 -12.55
CA GLY A 254 22.35 7.13 -11.24
C GLY A 254 21.94 5.66 -11.27
N ILE A 255 22.56 4.85 -10.41
CA ILE A 255 22.27 3.42 -10.29
C ILE A 255 21.18 3.20 -9.23
N SER A 256 20.21 2.36 -9.57
CA SER A 256 19.28 1.77 -8.62
C SER A 256 19.35 0.25 -8.71
N MET A 257 19.42 -0.46 -7.59
CA MET A 257 19.45 -1.93 -7.60
C MET A 257 18.77 -2.53 -6.36
N GLU A 258 18.50 -3.84 -6.40
CA GLU A 258 17.97 -4.56 -5.24
C GLU A 258 19.09 -5.19 -4.38
N GLY A 259 18.85 -5.30 -3.07
CA GLY A 259 19.76 -5.91 -2.10
C GLY A 259 20.25 -7.32 -2.46
N PRO A 260 19.42 -8.24 -2.98
CA PRO A 260 19.88 -9.54 -3.48
C PRO A 260 20.91 -9.46 -4.61
N GLU A 261 20.83 -8.45 -5.48
CA GLU A 261 21.82 -8.22 -6.55
C GLU A 261 23.08 -7.61 -5.97
N PHE A 262 22.93 -6.60 -5.10
CA PHE A 262 24.05 -5.92 -4.44
C PHE A 262 24.95 -6.87 -3.63
N ARG A 263 24.36 -7.88 -3.00
CA ARG A 263 25.10 -8.89 -2.23
C ARG A 263 25.99 -9.78 -3.08
N LYS A 264 25.68 -9.95 -4.37
CA LYS A 264 26.46 -10.77 -5.31
C LYS A 264 27.66 -10.03 -5.90
N LEU A 265 27.72 -8.71 -5.74
CA LEU A 265 28.82 -7.90 -6.27
C LEU A 265 30.15 -8.27 -5.61
N THR A 266 31.16 -8.47 -6.46
CA THR A 266 32.57 -8.62 -6.09
C THR A 266 33.14 -7.28 -5.58
N PRO A 267 34.30 -7.28 -4.89
CA PRO A 267 34.95 -6.04 -4.46
C PRO A 267 35.16 -5.02 -5.60
N LYS A 268 35.62 -5.49 -6.77
CA LYS A 268 35.84 -4.61 -7.93
C LYS A 268 34.53 -4.00 -8.45
N GLU A 269 33.45 -4.80 -8.52
CA GLU A 269 32.14 -4.29 -8.96
C GLU A 269 31.54 -3.32 -7.94
N LEU A 270 31.79 -3.52 -6.65
CA LEU A 270 31.41 -2.54 -5.61
C LEU A 270 32.09 -1.20 -5.86
N ASP A 271 33.37 -1.21 -6.22
CA ASP A 271 34.14 0.02 -6.49
C ASP A 271 33.60 0.80 -7.69
N GLU A 272 33.02 0.11 -8.68
CA GLU A 272 32.39 0.75 -9.84
C GLU A 272 30.93 1.17 -9.60
N THR A 273 30.25 0.50 -8.66
CA THR A 273 28.80 0.64 -8.42
C THR A 273 28.48 1.62 -7.32
N VAL A 274 29.10 1.50 -6.14
CA VAL A 274 28.76 2.29 -4.94
C VAL A 274 28.92 3.81 -5.14
N PRO A 275 29.94 4.32 -5.87
CA PRO A 275 30.04 5.75 -6.17
C PRO A 275 28.81 6.32 -6.88
N ARG A 276 28.17 5.52 -7.74
CA ARG A 276 27.00 5.91 -8.56
C ARG A 276 25.66 5.41 -7.99
N LEU A 277 25.69 4.61 -6.93
CA LEU A 277 24.51 4.03 -6.30
C LEU A 277 23.70 5.14 -5.61
N GLN A 278 22.50 5.38 -6.12
CA GLN A 278 21.56 6.36 -5.57
C GLN A 278 20.38 5.70 -4.86
N VAL A 279 19.98 4.50 -5.27
CA VAL A 279 18.88 3.75 -4.66
C VAL A 279 19.26 2.29 -4.46
N LEU A 280 19.19 1.82 -3.22
CA LEU A 280 19.30 0.41 -2.86
C LEU A 280 17.99 -0.05 -2.21
N ALA A 281 17.22 -0.85 -2.94
CA ALA A 281 15.91 -1.34 -2.52
C ALA A 281 16.00 -2.76 -1.97
N ARG A 282 14.96 -3.25 -1.27
CA ARG A 282 14.94 -4.55 -0.57
C ARG A 282 16.22 -4.78 0.26
N SER A 283 16.76 -3.73 0.85
CA SER A 283 18.00 -3.80 1.60
C SER A 283 17.76 -4.48 2.95
N SER A 284 18.68 -5.36 3.32
CA SER A 284 18.80 -5.86 4.69
C SER A 284 19.58 -4.85 5.56
N PRO A 285 19.54 -4.98 6.91
CA PRO A 285 20.39 -4.20 7.80
C PRO A 285 21.89 -4.33 7.44
N THR A 286 22.33 -5.54 7.06
CA THR A 286 23.70 -5.80 6.64
C THR A 286 24.06 -5.06 5.35
N ASP A 287 23.12 -4.92 4.40
CA ASP A 287 23.37 -4.18 3.16
C ASP A 287 23.62 -2.68 3.45
N LYS A 288 22.86 -2.09 4.38
CA LYS A 288 23.04 -0.70 4.83
C LYS A 288 24.44 -0.49 5.38
N THR A 289 24.86 -1.36 6.31
CA THR A 289 26.21 -1.28 6.90
C THR A 289 27.31 -1.50 5.87
N LYS A 290 27.12 -2.37 4.87
CA LYS A 290 28.10 -2.63 3.81
C LYS A 290 28.33 -1.38 2.96
N VAL A 291 27.28 -0.65 2.60
CA VAL A 291 27.40 0.63 1.87
C VAL A 291 28.12 1.68 2.70
N VAL A 292 27.71 1.89 3.96
CA VAL A 292 28.34 2.87 4.87
C VAL A 292 29.83 2.56 5.07
N LYS A 293 30.16 1.28 5.33
CA LYS A 293 31.55 0.84 5.50
C LYS A 293 32.40 1.08 4.26
N TRP A 294 31.85 0.78 3.07
CA TRP A 294 32.56 0.98 1.81
C TRP A 294 32.86 2.47 1.57
N LEU A 295 31.88 3.35 1.80
CA LEU A 295 32.05 4.81 1.62
C LEU A 295 33.13 5.35 2.57
N LYS A 296 33.05 4.99 3.85
CA LYS A 296 34.06 5.41 4.86
C LYS A 296 35.46 4.92 4.53
N ASN A 297 35.60 3.67 4.10
CA ASN A 297 36.90 3.11 3.71
C ASN A 297 37.51 3.80 2.49
N ASN A 298 36.69 4.47 1.65
CA ASN A 298 37.14 5.26 0.50
C ASN A 298 37.34 6.75 0.84
N GLY A 299 37.31 7.11 2.12
CA GLY A 299 37.61 8.47 2.59
C GLY A 299 36.42 9.42 2.58
N ASP A 300 35.20 8.96 2.29
CA ASP A 300 33.99 9.77 2.41
C ASP A 300 33.62 9.95 3.90
N VAL A 301 33.14 11.15 4.25
CA VAL A 301 32.43 11.40 5.51
C VAL A 301 30.96 11.09 5.31
N VAL A 302 30.43 10.14 6.08
CA VAL A 302 29.10 9.57 5.87
C VAL A 302 28.17 9.95 7.01
N ALA A 303 27.07 10.61 6.66
CA ALA A 303 25.93 10.77 7.55
C ALA A 303 24.81 9.77 7.19
N VAL A 304 24.18 9.18 8.20
CA VAL A 304 23.04 8.25 8.02
C VAL A 304 21.82 8.79 8.73
N THR A 305 20.66 8.75 8.07
CA THR A 305 19.36 9.06 8.67
C THR A 305 18.52 7.79 8.73
N GLY A 306 17.84 7.54 9.86
CA GLY A 306 17.04 6.32 10.03
C GLY A 306 15.99 6.43 11.13
N ASP A 307 14.95 5.61 11.04
CA ASP A 307 13.84 5.54 12.01
C ASP A 307 13.62 4.13 12.58
N GLY A 308 14.10 3.08 11.92
CA GLY A 308 13.89 1.70 12.34
C GLY A 308 15.02 1.10 13.17
N THR A 309 14.71 0.02 13.91
CA THR A 309 15.71 -0.84 14.55
C THR A 309 16.74 -1.38 13.55
N ASN A 310 16.30 -1.57 12.30
CA ASN A 310 17.12 -1.99 11.16
C ASN A 310 18.21 -0.98 10.76
N ASP A 311 18.11 0.28 11.19
CA ASP A 311 19.07 1.34 10.89
C ASP A 311 20.15 1.48 11.96
N GLY A 312 19.93 0.94 13.16
CA GLY A 312 20.83 1.10 14.32
C GLY A 312 22.30 0.79 14.01
N PRO A 313 22.63 -0.37 13.41
CA PRO A 313 24.02 -0.69 13.06
C PRO A 313 24.65 0.29 12.06
N ALA A 314 23.87 0.81 11.11
CA ALA A 314 24.36 1.76 10.11
C ALA A 314 24.53 3.17 10.69
N LEU A 315 23.59 3.60 11.56
CA LEU A 315 23.65 4.85 12.31
C LEU A 315 24.91 4.93 13.17
N LYS A 316 25.20 3.86 13.91
CA LYS A 316 26.38 3.79 14.78
C LYS A 316 27.71 3.73 14.01
N LEU A 317 27.70 3.20 12.79
CA LEU A 317 28.90 3.08 11.96
C LEU A 317 29.23 4.39 11.21
N ALA A 318 28.21 5.21 10.94
CA ALA A 318 28.34 6.49 10.27
C ALA A 318 29.26 7.45 11.05
N ASP A 319 29.75 8.50 10.39
CA ASP A 319 30.46 9.59 11.06
C ASP A 319 29.49 10.48 11.83
N VAL A 320 28.25 10.60 11.32
CA VAL A 320 27.13 11.28 12.00
C VAL A 320 25.85 10.46 11.82
N GLY A 321 25.15 10.18 12.91
CA GLY A 321 23.92 9.40 12.91
C GLY A 321 22.72 10.27 13.29
N PHE A 322 21.73 10.40 12.42
CA PHE A 322 20.49 11.12 12.69
C PHE A 322 19.32 10.14 12.88
N SER A 323 18.75 10.13 14.08
CA SER A 323 17.51 9.39 14.35
C SER A 323 16.29 10.31 14.29
N MET A 324 15.15 9.75 13.89
CA MET A 324 13.88 10.49 13.90
C MET A 324 13.34 10.57 15.34
N GLY A 325 13.19 11.77 15.89
CA GLY A 325 12.80 11.94 17.31
C GLY A 325 11.44 11.33 17.67
N ILE A 326 10.38 11.62 16.91
CA ILE A 326 9.03 11.12 17.21
C ILE A 326 8.77 9.76 16.53
N ALA A 327 9.22 9.60 15.28
CA ALA A 327 8.96 8.41 14.48
C ALA A 327 10.01 7.30 14.62
N GLY A 328 11.13 7.57 15.29
CA GLY A 328 12.25 6.64 15.43
C GLY A 328 12.13 5.74 16.66
N THR A 329 12.52 4.49 16.48
CA THR A 329 12.60 3.49 17.57
C THR A 329 13.67 3.86 18.60
N GLU A 330 13.53 3.41 19.85
CA GLU A 330 14.51 3.67 20.92
C GLU A 330 15.92 3.22 20.53
N VAL A 331 16.04 2.05 19.89
CA VAL A 331 17.32 1.53 19.38
C VAL A 331 17.97 2.47 18.37
N ALA A 332 17.19 3.12 17.50
CA ALA A 332 17.72 4.09 16.55
C ALA A 332 18.18 5.38 17.26
N LYS A 333 17.48 5.80 18.32
CA LYS A 333 17.84 6.99 19.13
C LYS A 333 19.13 6.78 19.92
N GLU A 334 19.32 5.61 20.52
CA GLU A 334 20.56 5.28 21.23
C GLU A 334 21.77 5.13 20.30
N ALA A 335 21.53 4.76 19.04
CA ALA A 335 22.57 4.57 18.04
C ALA A 335 22.94 5.86 17.28
N SER A 336 22.16 6.94 17.41
CA SER A 336 22.46 8.24 16.82
C SER A 336 23.42 9.06 17.67
N SER A 337 24.32 9.79 17.02
CA SER A 337 25.35 10.65 17.63
C SER A 337 25.68 11.82 16.71
#